data_AF-A0A2J6HT67-F1
#
_entry.id   AF-A0A2J6HT67-F1
#
_cell.length_a   1.000
_cell.length_b   1.000
_cell.length_c   1.000
_cell.angle_alpha   90.00
_cell.angle_beta   90.00
_cell.angle_gamma   90.00
#
_symmetry.space_group_name_H-M   'P 1'
#
loop_
_entity.id
_entity.type
_entity.pdbx_description
1 polymer ?
#
loop_
_entity_poly.entity_id
_entity_poly.type
_entity_poly.pdbx_seq_one_letter_code
_entity_poly.pdbx_strand_id
1 'polypeptide(L)'
;MSEPNKLSIKHWSEDDQPREKLLYKGKGNLTKAELIAILIGSGNNEESAVSLSQKILSSVKNNLAELSLLSVNDLTKFKGIGTAKAVSIVAALELGKRR
;
A
#
# COMPACT_ATOMS: atom_id res chain seq x y z
N MET A 1 -16.66 22.37 -9.71
CA MET A 1 -15.42 22.79 -9.02
C MET A 1 -14.90 21.59 -8.27
N SER A 2 -13.86 20.92 -8.77
CA SER A 2 -13.27 19.73 -8.14
C SER A 2 -12.45 20.18 -6.94
N GLU A 3 -12.83 19.83 -5.72
CA GLU A 3 -12.04 20.13 -4.51
C GLU A 3 -10.59 19.65 -4.69
N PRO A 4 -9.57 20.46 -4.37
CA PRO A 4 -8.20 20.03 -4.47
C PRO A 4 -7.92 18.93 -3.42
N ASN A 5 -7.68 17.72 -3.93
CA ASN A 5 -6.63 16.83 -3.43
C ASN A 5 -6.84 16.16 -2.05
N LYS A 6 -8.07 15.68 -1.74
CA LYS A 6 -8.35 14.74 -0.62
C LYS A 6 -7.58 13.41 -0.69
N LEU A 7 -7.06 13.05 -1.87
CA LEU A 7 -6.38 11.78 -2.13
C LEU A 7 -4.88 11.80 -1.81
N SER A 8 -4.27 12.99 -1.77
CA SER A 8 -2.85 13.12 -1.48
C SER A 8 -2.61 13.01 0.02
N ILE A 9 -1.96 11.91 0.40
CA ILE A 9 -1.54 11.62 1.78
C ILE A 9 -0.64 12.73 2.34
N LYS A 10 0.07 13.49 1.49
CA LYS A 10 0.93 14.61 1.92
C LYS A 10 0.17 15.73 2.65
N HIS A 11 -1.15 15.76 2.54
CA HIS A 11 -2.01 16.74 3.22
C HIS A 11 -2.60 16.20 4.54
N TRP A 12 -2.32 14.95 4.90
CA TRP A 12 -2.75 14.39 6.17
C TRP A 12 -1.84 14.91 7.30
N SER A 13 -2.30 14.75 8.55
CA SER A 13 -1.42 14.98 9.69
C SER A 13 -0.18 14.08 9.56
N GLU A 14 1.01 14.56 9.95
CA GLU A 14 2.24 13.76 9.84
C GLU A 14 2.12 12.40 10.55
N ASP A 15 1.31 12.37 11.61
CA ASP A 15 0.98 11.18 12.39
C ASP A 15 0.19 10.12 11.61
N ASP A 16 -0.49 10.52 10.54
CA ASP A 16 -1.27 9.65 9.65
C ASP A 16 -0.54 9.36 8.32
N GLN A 17 0.51 10.11 7.99
CA GLN A 17 1.31 9.84 6.80
C GLN A 17 2.20 8.60 7.03
N PRO A 18 2.08 7.52 6.24
CA PRO A 18 2.71 6.25 6.57
C PRO A 18 4.24 6.31 6.75
N ARG A 19 4.94 7.12 5.95
CA ARG A 19 6.41 7.19 6.01
C ARG A 19 6.87 7.95 7.25
N GLU A 20 6.21 9.05 7.54
CA GLU A 20 6.44 9.92 8.69
C GLU A 20 6.08 9.16 9.97
N LYS A 21 4.92 8.51 10.00
CA LYS A 21 4.50 7.60 11.08
C LYS A 21 5.52 6.48 11.32
N LEU A 22 6.09 5.88 10.27
CA LEU A 22 7.17 4.89 10.40
C LEU A 22 8.43 5.49 11.04
N LEU A 23 8.81 6.70 10.65
CA LEU A 23 10.00 7.38 11.18
C LEU A 23 9.83 7.79 12.65
N TYR A 24 8.68 8.36 13.02
CA TYR A 24 8.47 8.96 14.34
C TYR A 24 7.87 7.98 15.36
N LYS A 25 6.96 7.10 14.94
CA LYS A 25 6.26 6.15 15.82
C LYS A 25 6.77 4.71 15.67
N GLY A 26 7.56 4.41 14.64
CA GLY A 26 8.14 3.09 14.42
C GLY A 26 7.18 2.06 13.81
N LYS A 27 7.77 0.96 13.30
CA LYS A 27 7.07 -0.05 12.48
C LYS A 27 5.86 -0.73 13.14
N GLY A 28 5.82 -0.80 14.47
CA GLY A 28 4.73 -1.44 15.21
C GLY A 28 3.41 -0.66 15.19
N ASN A 29 3.44 0.62 14.81
CA ASN A 29 2.27 1.49 14.76
C ASN A 29 1.58 1.51 13.39
N LEU A 30 2.13 0.82 12.40
CA LEU A 30 1.56 0.76 11.05
C LEU A 30 0.64 -0.44 10.89
N THR A 31 -0.49 -0.22 10.23
CA THR A 31 -1.33 -1.26 9.68
C THR A 31 -0.66 -1.92 8.48
N LYS A 32 -1.13 -3.13 8.12
CA LYS A 32 -0.70 -3.83 6.90
C LYS A 32 -0.87 -2.96 5.64
N ALA A 33 -1.97 -2.20 5.59
CA ALA A 33 -2.25 -1.32 4.45
C ALA A 33 -1.26 -0.16 4.36
N GLU A 34 -0.89 0.45 5.48
CA GLU A 34 0.13 1.51 5.50
C GLU A 34 1.51 0.97 5.12
N LEU A 35 1.87 -0.23 5.55
CA LEU A 35 3.12 -0.88 5.12
C LEU A 35 3.16 -1.09 3.60
N ILE A 36 2.08 -1.58 3.00
CA ILE A 36 1.98 -1.74 1.53
C ILE A 36 1.96 -0.36 0.85
N ALA A 37 1.29 0.63 1.43
CA ALA A 37 1.24 2.00 0.91
C ALA A 37 2.63 2.62 0.77
N ILE A 38 3.52 2.35 1.73
CA ILE A 38 4.93 2.78 1.67
C ILE A 38 5.64 2.17 0.47
N LEU A 39 5.45 0.86 0.24
CA LEU A 39 6.08 0.12 -0.87
C LEU A 39 5.66 0.65 -2.24
N ILE A 40 4.36 0.96 -2.41
CA ILE A 40 3.84 1.45 -3.68
C ILE A 40 4.07 2.96 -3.88
N GLY A 41 4.31 3.69 -2.79
CA GLY A 41 4.69 5.11 -2.75
C GLY A 41 3.59 6.10 -3.12
N SER A 42 2.65 5.72 -3.99
CA SER A 42 1.51 6.55 -4.40
C SER A 42 0.30 5.68 -4.75
N GLY A 43 -0.88 6.26 -4.64
CA GLY A 43 -2.13 5.67 -5.13
C GLY A 43 -2.32 5.92 -6.62
N ASN A 44 -3.54 6.26 -7.01
CA ASN A 44 -3.91 6.69 -8.35
C ASN A 44 -4.78 7.96 -8.27
N ASN A 45 -5.39 8.36 -9.39
CA ASN A 45 -6.19 9.59 -9.46
C ASN A 45 -7.55 9.50 -8.72
N GLU A 46 -7.94 8.32 -8.25
CA GLU A 46 -9.22 8.03 -7.59
C GLU A 46 -9.06 7.64 -6.12
N GLU A 47 -7.92 7.07 -5.75
CA GLU A 47 -7.66 6.54 -4.40
C GLU A 47 -6.23 6.81 -3.93
N SER A 48 -6.09 7.09 -2.63
CA SER A 48 -4.78 7.25 -1.97
C SER A 48 -3.98 5.93 -1.97
N ALA A 49 -2.68 5.98 -1.68
CA ALA A 49 -1.87 4.77 -1.56
C ALA A 49 -2.39 3.83 -0.45
N VAL A 50 -2.89 4.39 0.66
CA VAL A 50 -3.46 3.62 1.77
C VAL A 50 -4.77 2.97 1.35
N SER A 51 -5.67 3.73 0.70
CA SER A 51 -6.96 3.21 0.22
C SER A 51 -6.77 2.09 -0.82
N LEU A 52 -5.86 2.28 -1.78
CA LEU A 52 -5.51 1.26 -2.76
C LEU A 52 -4.93 0.00 -2.10
N SER A 53 -4.08 0.18 -1.08
CA SER A 53 -3.51 -0.94 -0.32
C SER A 53 -4.56 -1.69 0.50
N GLN A 54 -5.54 -0.98 1.08
CA GLN A 54 -6.69 -1.60 1.75
C GLN A 54 -7.53 -2.43 0.78
N LYS A 55 -7.75 -1.94 -0.44
CA LYS A 55 -8.48 -2.67 -1.50
C LYS A 55 -7.76 -3.95 -1.92
N ILE A 56 -6.44 -3.89 -2.11
CA ILE A 56 -5.62 -5.06 -2.40
C ILE A 56 -5.72 -6.09 -1.26
N LEU A 57 -5.54 -5.66 -0.01
CA LEU A 57 -5.66 -6.56 1.15
C LEU A 57 -7.06 -7.17 1.29
N SER A 58 -8.10 -6.37 1.03
CA SER A 58 -9.49 -6.83 1.12
C SER A 58 -9.80 -7.92 0.09
N SER A 59 -9.18 -7.87 -1.10
CA SER A 59 -9.33 -8.91 -2.13
C SER A 59 -8.89 -10.31 -1.68
N VAL A 60 -8.01 -10.36 -0.68
CA VAL A 60 -7.48 -11.60 -0.08
C VAL A 60 -7.88 -11.75 1.39
N LYS A 61 -9.03 -11.16 1.77
CA LYS A 61 -9.59 -11.23 3.14
C LYS A 61 -8.59 -10.84 4.24
N ASN A 62 -7.73 -9.86 3.96
CA ASN A 62 -6.66 -9.37 4.84
C ASN A 62 -5.62 -10.42 5.25
N ASN A 63 -5.52 -11.53 4.50
CA ASN A 63 -4.57 -12.60 4.71
C ASN A 63 -3.29 -12.36 3.89
N LEU A 64 -2.15 -12.18 4.58
CA LEU A 64 -0.86 -11.95 3.93
C LEU A 64 -0.30 -13.20 3.25
N ALA A 65 -0.66 -14.41 3.74
CA ALA A 65 -0.28 -15.64 3.09
C ALA A 65 -0.93 -15.74 1.70
N GLU A 66 -2.24 -15.47 1.62
CA GLU A 66 -2.97 -15.40 0.34
C GLU A 66 -2.45 -14.27 -0.56
N LEU A 67 -2.13 -13.10 0.02
CA LEU A 67 -1.54 -12.01 -0.75
C LEU A 67 -0.22 -12.43 -1.41
N SER A 68 0.61 -13.21 -0.71
CA SER A 68 1.91 -13.67 -1.20
C SER A 68 1.82 -14.67 -2.36
N LEU A 69 0.63 -15.23 -2.63
CA LEU A 69 0.38 -16.12 -3.75
C LEU A 69 0.00 -15.36 -5.04
N LEU A 70 -0.35 -14.07 -4.94
CA LEU A 70 -0.71 -13.29 -6.11
C LEU A 70 0.50 -13.05 -7.02
N SER A 71 0.31 -13.28 -8.32
CA SER A 71 1.33 -12.95 -9.31
C SER A 71 1.41 -11.44 -9.56
N VAL A 72 2.50 -11.00 -10.20
CA VAL A 72 2.60 -9.63 -10.71
C VAL A 72 1.39 -9.28 -11.59
N ASN A 73 0.95 -10.22 -12.44
CA ASN A 73 -0.18 -10.01 -13.35
C ASN A 73 -1.51 -9.86 -12.58
N ASP A 74 -1.69 -10.56 -11.46
CA ASP A 74 -2.87 -10.41 -10.62
C ASP A 74 -2.90 -9.04 -9.93
N LEU A 75 -1.75 -8.60 -9.43
CA LEU A 75 -1.62 -7.29 -8.80
C LEU A 75 -1.80 -6.14 -9.80
N THR A 76 -1.39 -6.30 -11.06
CA THR A 76 -1.59 -5.26 -12.09
C THR A 76 -3.04 -5.06 -12.51
N LYS A 77 -3.96 -5.95 -12.10
CA LYS A 77 -5.42 -5.76 -12.32
C LYS A 77 -5.98 -4.63 -11.44
N PHE A 78 -5.29 -4.25 -10.37
CA PHE A 78 -5.68 -3.11 -9.55
C PHE A 78 -5.25 -1.81 -10.21
N LYS A 79 -6.21 -0.94 -10.52
CA LYS A 79 -5.94 0.39 -11.10
C LYS A 79 -4.93 1.15 -10.24
N GLY A 80 -3.85 1.65 -10.85
CA GLY A 80 -2.78 2.33 -10.13
C GLY A 80 -1.61 1.46 -9.68
N ILE A 81 -1.69 0.14 -9.86
CA ILE A 81 -0.60 -0.81 -9.66
C ILE A 81 -0.02 -1.20 -11.02
N GLY A 82 1.01 -0.48 -11.46
CA GLY A 82 1.84 -0.91 -12.58
C GLY A 82 2.86 -1.97 -12.17
N THR A 83 3.58 -2.52 -13.14
CA THR A 83 4.58 -3.58 -12.93
C THR A 83 5.58 -3.25 -11.81
N ALA A 84 6.09 -2.02 -11.76
CA ALA A 84 7.05 -1.61 -10.72
C ALA A 84 6.46 -1.75 -9.30
N LYS A 85 5.24 -1.26 -9.07
CA LYS A 85 4.56 -1.36 -7.77
C LYS A 85 4.23 -2.80 -7.41
N ALA A 86 3.77 -3.59 -8.38
CA ALA A 86 3.49 -5.01 -8.19
C ALA A 86 4.74 -5.81 -7.80
N VAL A 87 5.86 -5.60 -8.51
CA VAL A 87 7.15 -6.24 -8.20
C VAL A 87 7.62 -5.88 -6.78
N SER A 88 7.50 -4.61 -6.37
CA SER A 88 7.84 -4.19 -5.00
C SER A 88 7.03 -4.94 -3.94
N ILE A 89 5.72 -5.12 -4.15
CA ILE A 89 4.86 -5.87 -3.23
C ILE A 89 5.31 -7.33 -3.15
N VAL A 90 5.47 -8.00 -4.29
CA VAL A 90 5.88 -9.41 -4.36
C VAL A 90 7.23 -9.62 -3.66
N ALA A 91 8.21 -8.77 -3.95
CA ALA A 91 9.53 -8.85 -3.35
C ALA A 91 9.48 -8.68 -1.82
N ALA A 92 8.69 -7.72 -1.32
CA ALA A 92 8.55 -7.48 0.12
C ALA A 92 7.88 -8.66 0.84
N LEU A 93 6.84 -9.25 0.26
CA LEU A 93 6.15 -10.41 0.84
C LEU A 93 7.04 -11.65 0.84
N GLU A 94 7.78 -11.89 -0.24
CA GLU A 94 8.73 -12.99 -0.32
C GLU A 94 9.87 -12.84 0.72
N LEU A 95 10.38 -11.62 0.91
CA LEU A 95 11.35 -11.34 1.97
C LEU A 95 10.80 -11.62 3.37
N GLY A 96 9.52 -11.33 3.61
CA GLY A 96 8.84 -11.64 4.88
C GLY A 96 8.66 -13.14 5.12
N LYS A 97 8.41 -13.91 4.05
CA LYS A 97 8.25 -15.37 4.12
C LYS A 97 9.55 -16.13 4.41
N ARG A 98 10.72 -15.56 4.07
CA ARG A 98 12.05 -16.19 4.22
C ARG A 98 12.73 -15.91 5.57
N ARG A 99 12.03 -15.32 6.53
CA ARG A 99 12.61 -14.85 7.80
C ARG A 99 11.90 -15.42 9.01
#